data_AF-A0A1W1YHY4-F1
#
_entry.id   AF-A0A1W1YHY4-F1
#
_cell.length_a   1.000
_cell.length_b   1.000
_cell.length_c   1.000
_cell.angle_alpha   90.00
_cell.angle_beta   90.00
_cell.angle_gamma   90.00
#
_symmetry.space_group_name_H-M   'P 1'
#
loop_
_entity.id
_entity.type
_entity.pdbx_description
1 polymer ?
#
loop_
_entity_poly.entity_id
_entity_poly.type
_entity_poly.pdbx_seq_one_letter_code
_entity_poly.pdbx_strand_id
1 'polypeptide(L)'
;MTEENKNTDPIIGEETIPVSAVHDEQSATFTLEVQIEELKKQLDEARDAHLRAKAETENMRRRGIEDVAKAHKFAIESFAEHLLPVMDSMHAALSHHQGDLAKLTEGVELTLKQLSGALEKGKVLEINPEAGAKFDPHFHQAISMVPSEQEANTIVSVLQRGYSIADRVLRPALVTVSQAK
;
A
#
# COMPACT_ATOMS: atom_id res chain seq x y z
N MET A 1 4.97 -99.48 -16.01
CA MET A 1 6.36 -99.46 -15.50
C MET A 1 6.34 -98.51 -14.31
N THR A 2 5.96 -98.99 -13.12
CA THR A 2 6.84 -99.61 -12.09
C THR A 2 7.75 -98.53 -11.50
N GLU A 3 7.80 -98.20 -10.21
CA GLU A 3 7.65 -98.92 -8.92
C GLU A 3 7.16 -97.88 -7.87
N GLU A 4 6.25 -98.09 -6.91
CA GLU A 4 6.15 -99.02 -5.76
C GLU A 4 7.26 -98.88 -4.70
N ASN A 5 6.98 -98.18 -3.58
CA ASN A 5 7.18 -98.64 -2.18
C ASN A 5 6.72 -97.53 -1.19
N LYS A 6 5.59 -97.59 -0.47
CA LYS A 6 5.16 -98.38 0.71
C LYS A 6 5.88 -98.07 2.05
N ASN A 7 5.04 -97.83 3.07
CA ASN A 7 5.24 -97.94 4.54
C ASN A 7 6.00 -96.79 5.24
N THR A 8 5.64 -96.27 6.42
CA THR A 8 4.64 -96.59 7.47
C THR A 8 4.63 -95.40 8.46
N ASP A 9 3.47 -95.01 9.00
CA ASP A 9 3.31 -94.16 10.21
C ASP A 9 3.95 -94.87 11.45
N PRO A 10 4.10 -94.29 12.68
CA PRO A 10 3.35 -93.14 13.21
C PRO A 10 4.03 -92.27 14.33
N ILE A 11 3.23 -91.38 14.95
CA ILE A 11 3.24 -90.97 16.38
C ILE A 11 4.09 -89.74 16.84
N ILE A 12 3.32 -88.69 17.18
CA ILE A 12 3.35 -87.81 18.36
C ILE A 12 4.58 -86.89 18.55
N GLY A 13 4.32 -85.60 18.34
CA GLY A 13 5.04 -84.48 18.95
C GLY A 13 4.07 -83.35 19.19
N GLU A 14 3.53 -83.28 20.39
CA GLU A 14 2.74 -82.16 20.92
C GLU A 14 3.69 -80.95 21.02
N GLU A 15 3.82 -80.19 19.94
CA GLU A 15 4.55 -78.92 19.98
C GLU A 15 3.63 -77.85 20.58
N THR A 16 3.85 -77.64 21.86
CA THR A 16 3.34 -76.52 22.66
C THR A 16 3.54 -75.21 21.91
N ILE A 17 2.44 -74.56 21.51
CA ILE A 17 2.43 -73.17 21.04
C ILE A 17 2.96 -72.31 22.20
N PRO A 18 4.00 -71.48 22.01
CA PRO A 18 4.44 -70.59 23.06
C PRO A 18 3.37 -69.49 23.24
N VAL A 19 2.74 -69.46 24.41
CA VAL A 19 1.73 -68.47 24.85
C VAL A 19 2.31 -67.06 25.02
N SER A 20 3.59 -66.84 24.67
CA SER A 20 4.30 -65.59 24.91
C SER A 20 4.20 -64.53 23.81
N ALA A 21 3.67 -64.87 22.61
CA ALA A 21 3.57 -63.94 21.48
C ALA A 21 2.26 -63.12 21.44
N VAL A 22 1.20 -63.60 22.10
CA VAL A 22 -0.15 -63.01 22.01
C VAL A 22 -0.30 -61.72 22.84
N HIS A 23 0.52 -61.55 23.88
CA HIS A 23 0.47 -60.38 24.76
C HIS A 23 1.18 -59.14 24.18
N ASP A 24 2.23 -59.36 23.38
CA ASP A 24 3.05 -58.28 22.82
C ASP A 24 2.30 -57.57 21.67
N GLU A 25 1.66 -58.35 20.77
CA GLU A 25 0.87 -57.78 19.66
C GLU A 25 -0.41 -57.06 20.12
N GLN A 26 -1.06 -57.51 21.20
CA GLN A 26 -2.24 -56.84 21.77
C GLN A 26 -1.88 -55.52 22.46
N SER A 27 -0.70 -55.43 23.07
CA SER A 27 -0.21 -54.18 23.67
C SER A 27 0.26 -53.17 22.60
N ALA A 28 0.88 -53.66 21.51
CA ALA A 28 1.28 -52.85 20.36
C ALA A 28 0.07 -52.32 19.56
N THR A 29 -0.98 -53.13 19.38
CA THR A 29 -2.22 -52.68 18.73
C THR A 29 -2.98 -51.67 19.58
N PHE A 30 -3.09 -51.88 20.89
CA PHE A 30 -3.71 -50.90 21.80
C PHE A 30 -2.95 -49.55 21.82
N THR A 31 -1.61 -49.58 21.78
CA THR A 31 -0.81 -48.35 21.72
C THR A 31 -0.90 -47.62 20.38
N LEU A 32 -1.04 -48.35 19.26
CA LEU A 32 -1.30 -47.78 17.93
C LEU A 32 -2.69 -47.15 17.85
N GLU A 33 -3.72 -47.78 18.40
CA GLU A 33 -5.09 -47.23 18.44
C GLU A 33 -5.14 -45.91 19.21
N VAL A 34 -4.46 -45.83 20.37
CA VAL A 34 -4.32 -44.60 21.15
C VAL A 34 -3.58 -43.51 20.38
N GLN A 35 -2.50 -43.85 19.65
CA GLN A 35 -1.79 -42.88 18.81
C GLN A 35 -2.65 -42.36 17.65
N ILE A 36 -3.45 -43.23 17.03
CA ILE A 36 -4.37 -42.85 15.95
C ILE A 36 -5.45 -41.90 16.46
N GLU A 37 -5.98 -42.14 17.66
CA GLU A 37 -6.99 -41.28 18.26
C GLU A 37 -6.43 -39.89 18.64
N GLU A 38 -5.23 -39.85 19.21
CA GLU A 38 -4.53 -38.59 19.51
C GLU A 38 -4.20 -37.80 18.23
N LEU A 39 -3.71 -38.45 17.17
CA LEU A 39 -3.45 -37.81 15.88
C LEU A 39 -4.72 -37.27 15.23
N LYS A 40 -5.84 -37.99 15.32
CA LYS A 40 -7.15 -37.52 14.82
C LYS A 40 -7.59 -36.26 15.57
N LYS A 41 -7.45 -36.26 16.89
CA LYS A 41 -7.80 -35.11 17.73
C LYS A 41 -6.94 -33.88 17.39
N GLN A 42 -5.62 -34.04 17.28
CA GLN A 42 -4.71 -32.95 16.88
C GLN A 42 -5.04 -32.40 15.50
N LEU A 43 -5.41 -33.27 14.57
CA LEU A 43 -5.78 -32.88 13.21
C LEU A 43 -7.13 -32.16 13.16
N ASP A 44 -8.10 -32.53 13.99
CA ASP A 44 -9.36 -31.80 14.10
C ASP A 44 -9.16 -30.43 14.78
N GLU A 45 -8.35 -30.35 15.84
CA GLU A 45 -7.95 -29.08 16.45
C GLU A 45 -7.23 -28.15 15.45
N ALA A 46 -6.32 -28.71 14.64
CA ALA A 46 -5.62 -27.96 13.59
C ALA A 46 -6.55 -27.51 12.46
N ARG A 47 -7.53 -28.33 12.05
CA ARG A 47 -8.54 -27.96 11.07
C ARG A 47 -9.42 -26.83 11.57
N ASP A 48 -9.84 -26.89 12.81
CA ASP A 48 -10.65 -25.83 13.44
C ASP A 48 -9.86 -24.53 13.59
N ALA A 49 -8.58 -24.62 13.98
CA ALA A 49 -7.68 -23.47 13.99
C ALA A 49 -7.50 -22.87 12.59
N HIS A 50 -7.31 -23.71 11.57
CA HIS A 50 -7.15 -23.28 10.19
C HIS A 50 -8.43 -22.63 9.62
N LEU A 51 -9.61 -23.21 9.88
CA LEU A 51 -10.89 -22.64 9.45
C LEU A 51 -11.15 -21.29 10.11
N ARG A 52 -10.86 -21.15 11.40
CA ARG A 52 -10.94 -19.87 12.11
C ARG A 52 -9.97 -18.84 11.54
N ALA A 53 -8.70 -19.21 11.33
CA ALA A 53 -7.70 -18.31 10.73
C ALA A 53 -8.10 -17.86 9.31
N LYS A 54 -8.65 -18.77 8.49
CA LYS A 54 -9.15 -18.44 7.16
C LYS A 54 -10.34 -17.46 7.22
N ALA A 55 -11.28 -17.67 8.14
CA ALA A 55 -12.41 -16.78 8.33
C ALA A 55 -11.96 -15.39 8.84
N GLU A 56 -11.00 -15.33 9.76
CA GLU A 56 -10.42 -14.08 10.25
C GLU A 56 -9.72 -13.31 9.14
N THR A 57 -8.92 -14.00 8.31
CA THR A 57 -8.24 -13.41 7.15
C THR A 57 -9.24 -12.82 6.16
N GLU A 58 -10.33 -13.53 5.86
CA GLU A 58 -11.37 -13.05 4.95
C GLU A 58 -12.13 -11.85 5.53
N ASN A 59 -12.43 -11.85 6.83
CA ASN A 59 -13.03 -10.72 7.52
C ASN A 59 -12.10 -9.50 7.55
N MET A 60 -10.80 -9.69 7.76
CA MET A 60 -9.81 -8.61 7.66
C MET A 60 -9.69 -8.08 6.24
N ARG A 61 -9.67 -8.96 5.24
CA ARG A 61 -9.64 -8.58 3.82
C ARG A 61 -10.84 -7.71 3.45
N ARG A 62 -12.06 -8.14 3.82
CA ARG A 62 -13.28 -7.37 3.57
C ARG A 62 -13.24 -6.00 4.25
N ARG A 63 -12.88 -5.95 5.54
CA ARG A 63 -12.74 -4.69 6.29
C ARG A 63 -11.69 -3.77 5.65
N GLY A 64 -10.53 -4.32 5.26
CA GLY A 64 -9.48 -3.56 4.60
C GLY A 64 -9.93 -2.93 3.28
N ILE A 65 -10.73 -3.64 2.48
CA ILE A 65 -11.30 -3.08 1.24
C ILE A 65 -12.25 -1.91 1.55
N GLU A 66 -13.11 -2.07 2.56
CA GLU A 66 -14.03 -1.01 2.99
C GLU A 66 -13.28 0.22 3.51
N ASP A 67 -12.23 0.03 4.30
CA ASP A 67 -11.42 1.11 4.86
C ASP A 67 -10.62 1.84 3.79
N VAL A 68 -10.02 1.12 2.83
CA VAL A 68 -9.36 1.72 1.66
C VAL A 68 -10.35 2.51 0.82
N ALA A 69 -11.55 1.97 0.58
CA ALA A 69 -12.60 2.69 -0.16
C ALA A 69 -13.03 3.98 0.56
N LYS A 70 -13.19 3.94 1.89
CA LYS A 70 -13.49 5.14 2.70
C LYS A 70 -12.34 6.14 2.65
N ALA A 71 -11.10 5.68 2.84
CA ALA A 71 -9.92 6.53 2.79
C ALA A 71 -9.81 7.25 1.45
N HIS A 72 -10.06 6.57 0.33
CA HIS A 72 -10.10 7.21 -0.99
C HIS A 72 -11.25 8.20 -1.13
N LYS A 73 -12.46 7.85 -0.66
CA LYS A 73 -13.65 8.72 -0.75
C LYS A 73 -13.46 10.03 0.01
N PHE A 74 -12.80 10.00 1.16
CA PHE A 74 -12.59 11.16 2.04
C PHE A 74 -11.15 11.69 2.00
N ALA A 75 -10.32 11.25 1.04
CA ALA A 75 -8.91 11.65 0.94
C ALA A 75 -8.70 13.16 0.81
N ILE A 76 -9.66 13.86 0.20
CA ILE A 76 -9.58 15.31 -0.05
C ILE A 76 -10.29 16.14 1.02
N GLU A 77 -10.89 15.52 2.04
CA GLU A 77 -11.73 16.22 3.03
C GLU A 77 -10.98 17.37 3.71
N SER A 78 -9.84 17.08 4.34
CA SER A 78 -9.02 18.10 4.99
C SER A 78 -8.51 19.18 4.00
N PHE A 79 -8.20 18.80 2.76
CA PHE A 79 -7.77 19.77 1.74
C PHE A 79 -8.93 20.70 1.33
N ALA A 80 -10.12 20.14 1.14
CA ALA A 80 -11.32 20.89 0.81
C ALA A 80 -11.68 21.87 1.95
N GLU A 81 -11.61 21.44 3.20
CA GLU A 81 -11.83 22.30 4.38
C GLU A 81 -10.90 23.52 4.39
N HIS A 82 -9.62 23.34 4.03
CA HIS A 82 -8.67 24.45 3.94
C HIS A 82 -8.96 25.42 2.79
N LEU A 83 -9.65 24.99 1.73
CA LEU A 83 -10.02 25.82 0.59
C LEU A 83 -11.33 26.60 0.79
N LEU A 84 -12.22 26.17 1.69
CA LEU A 84 -13.50 26.85 1.93
C LEU A 84 -13.35 28.36 2.23
N PRO A 85 -12.40 28.81 3.08
CA PRO A 85 -12.23 30.25 3.36
C PRO A 85 -11.84 31.08 2.13
N VAL A 86 -11.16 30.46 1.15
CA VAL A 86 -10.79 31.12 -0.11
C VAL A 86 -12.05 31.36 -0.96
N MET A 87 -12.91 30.35 -1.05
CA MET A 87 -14.19 30.45 -1.74
C MET A 87 -15.11 31.48 -1.08
N ASP A 88 -15.17 31.50 0.26
CA ASP A 88 -15.94 32.49 1.01
C ASP A 88 -15.44 33.92 0.73
N SER A 89 -14.12 34.11 0.68
CA SER A 89 -13.52 35.42 0.35
C SER A 89 -13.83 35.85 -1.09
N MET A 90 -13.85 34.92 -2.05
CA MET A 90 -14.28 35.19 -3.42
C MET A 90 -15.77 35.55 -3.51
N HIS A 91 -16.65 34.85 -2.80
CA HIS A 91 -18.08 35.18 -2.74
C HIS A 91 -18.33 36.57 -2.11
N ALA A 92 -17.59 36.91 -1.05
CA ALA A 92 -17.65 38.22 -0.42
C ALA A 92 -17.21 39.34 -1.38
N ALA A 93 -16.16 39.09 -2.17
CA ALA A 93 -15.68 40.02 -3.19
C ALA A 93 -16.73 40.26 -4.29
N LEU A 94 -17.38 39.21 -4.79
CA LEU A 94 -18.43 39.34 -5.81
C LEU A 94 -19.68 40.06 -5.31
N SER A 95 -19.97 39.99 -4.01
CA SER A 95 -21.11 40.69 -3.42
C SER A 95 -20.89 42.20 -3.31
N HIS A 96 -19.64 42.67 -3.36
CA HIS A 96 -19.29 44.08 -3.37
C HIS A 96 -19.25 44.62 -4.81
N HIS A 97 -20.33 45.28 -5.23
CA HIS A 97 -20.53 45.76 -6.61
C HIS A 97 -19.97 47.17 -6.85
N GLN A 98 -19.40 47.79 -5.81
CA GLN A 98 -18.87 49.15 -5.87
C GLN A 98 -17.48 49.17 -5.26
N GLY A 99 -16.46 49.49 -6.06
CA GLY A 99 -15.18 49.86 -5.47
C GLY A 99 -14.01 49.85 -6.44
N ASP A 100 -13.39 51.02 -6.52
CA ASP A 100 -11.95 51.28 -6.65
C ASP A 100 -11.06 50.07 -7.01
N LEU A 101 -10.40 50.17 -8.16
CA LEU A 101 -9.50 49.15 -8.71
C LEU A 101 -8.32 48.81 -7.77
N ALA A 102 -7.92 49.76 -6.92
CA ALA A 102 -6.89 49.54 -5.90
C ALA A 102 -7.36 48.57 -4.80
N LYS A 103 -8.60 48.73 -4.32
CA LYS A 103 -9.20 47.83 -3.31
C LYS A 103 -9.45 46.43 -3.86
N LEU A 104 -9.79 46.34 -5.13
CA LEU A 104 -9.92 45.04 -5.81
C LEU A 104 -8.58 44.32 -5.86
N THR A 105 -7.50 45.03 -6.19
CA THR A 105 -6.15 44.46 -6.26
C THR A 105 -5.71 43.94 -4.88
N GLU A 106 -5.91 44.74 -3.83
CA GLU A 106 -5.63 44.34 -2.44
C GLU A 106 -6.44 43.11 -2.01
N GLY A 107 -7.73 43.05 -2.36
CA GLY A 107 -8.59 41.90 -2.07
C GLY A 107 -8.14 40.62 -2.80
N VAL A 108 -7.68 40.75 -4.04
CA VAL A 108 -7.11 39.65 -4.81
C VAL A 108 -5.80 39.16 -4.19
N GLU A 109 -4.91 40.06 -3.77
CA GLU A 109 -3.66 39.70 -3.07
C GLU A 109 -3.93 38.96 -1.76
N LEU A 110 -4.92 39.41 -0.98
CA LEU A 110 -5.32 38.74 0.26
C LEU A 110 -5.85 37.33 -0.02
N THR A 111 -6.70 37.19 -1.04
CA THR A 111 -7.26 35.89 -1.45
C THR A 111 -6.15 34.95 -1.95
N LEU A 112 -5.18 35.46 -2.70
CA LEU A 112 -4.02 34.69 -3.15
C LEU A 112 -3.18 34.20 -1.97
N LYS A 113 -2.97 35.04 -0.95
CA LYS A 113 -2.24 34.65 0.27
C LYS A 113 -2.97 33.56 1.05
N GLN A 114 -4.29 33.66 1.16
CA GLN A 114 -5.12 32.60 1.77
C GLN A 114 -5.01 31.29 0.99
N LEU A 115 -5.08 31.36 -0.35
CA LEU A 115 -4.93 30.18 -1.21
C LEU A 115 -3.55 29.53 -1.04
N SER A 116 -2.47 30.31 -1.02
CA SER A 116 -1.11 29.80 -0.76
C SER A 116 -1.04 29.06 0.58
N GLY A 117 -1.58 29.67 1.65
CA GLY A 117 -1.63 29.03 2.96
C GLY A 117 -2.48 27.76 3.01
N ALA A 118 -3.57 27.70 2.24
CA ALA A 118 -4.38 26.49 2.12
C ALA A 118 -3.64 25.37 1.39
N LEU A 119 -2.92 25.69 0.31
CA LEU A 119 -2.07 24.74 -0.42
C LEU A 119 -0.96 24.18 0.47
N GLU A 120 -0.25 25.04 1.21
CA GLU A 120 0.82 24.61 2.13
C GLU A 120 0.31 23.65 3.21
N LYS A 121 -0.86 23.92 3.83
CA LYS A 121 -1.49 22.99 4.77
C LYS A 121 -1.84 21.65 4.13
N GLY A 122 -2.21 21.67 2.86
CA GLY A 122 -2.41 20.48 2.03
C GLY A 122 -1.12 19.78 1.58
N LYS A 123 0.05 20.21 2.08
CA LYS A 123 1.38 19.75 1.66
C LYS A 123 1.68 20.01 0.18
N VAL A 124 0.97 20.96 -0.42
CA VAL A 124 1.23 21.42 -1.78
C VAL A 124 2.18 22.60 -1.70
N LEU A 125 3.41 22.40 -2.19
CA LEU A 125 4.46 23.40 -2.18
C LEU A 125 4.65 24.01 -3.56
N GLU A 126 4.81 25.32 -3.57
CA GLU A 126 5.08 26.07 -4.79
C GLU A 126 6.54 25.90 -5.24
N ILE A 127 6.73 25.63 -6.53
CA ILE A 127 8.04 25.60 -7.20
C ILE A 127 8.14 26.90 -7.99
N ASN A 128 8.80 27.89 -7.42
CA ASN A 128 9.04 29.20 -8.04
C ASN A 128 10.50 29.60 -7.86
N PRO A 129 11.42 29.05 -8.68
CA PRO A 129 12.84 29.32 -8.54
C PRO A 129 13.15 30.79 -8.89
N GLU A 130 14.10 31.37 -8.16
CA GLU A 130 14.56 32.72 -8.43
C GLU A 130 15.35 32.81 -9.75
N ALA A 131 15.37 33.99 -10.36
CA ALA A 131 16.21 34.24 -11.51
C ALA A 131 17.70 34.07 -11.11
N GLY A 132 18.44 33.30 -11.90
CA GLY A 132 19.82 32.87 -11.62
C GLY A 132 19.92 31.51 -10.92
N ALA A 133 18.83 30.93 -10.44
CA ALA A 133 18.85 29.58 -9.86
C ALA A 133 19.24 28.53 -10.92
N LYS A 134 19.89 27.45 -10.48
CA LYS A 134 20.28 26.35 -11.35
C LYS A 134 19.05 25.63 -11.91
N PHE A 135 19.06 25.35 -13.20
CA PHE A 135 18.02 24.53 -13.82
C PHE A 135 18.08 23.08 -13.30
N ASP A 136 16.90 22.52 -12.97
CA ASP A 136 16.74 21.15 -12.50
C ASP A 136 15.58 20.51 -13.29
N PRO A 137 15.86 19.53 -14.18
CA PRO A 137 14.82 18.86 -14.97
C PRO A 137 13.74 18.17 -14.15
N HIS A 138 13.97 17.86 -12.86
CA HIS A 138 12.99 17.22 -12.01
C HIS A 138 11.86 18.18 -11.61
N PHE A 139 12.18 19.45 -11.40
CA PHE A 139 11.26 20.48 -10.93
C PHE A 139 10.91 21.53 -11.99
N HIS A 140 11.74 21.65 -13.04
CA HIS A 140 11.67 22.71 -14.03
C HIS A 140 11.57 22.15 -15.44
N GLN A 141 10.78 22.81 -16.28
CA GLN A 141 10.66 22.53 -17.70
C GLN A 141 11.05 23.78 -18.49
N ALA A 142 12.18 23.68 -19.19
CA ALA A 142 12.68 24.75 -20.06
C ALA A 142 11.88 24.79 -21.37
N ILE A 143 11.22 25.92 -21.65
CA ILE A 143 10.47 26.09 -22.91
C ILE A 143 11.27 26.81 -24.00
N SER A 144 12.27 27.61 -23.60
CA SER A 144 13.10 28.40 -24.52
C SER A 144 14.41 28.76 -23.85
N MET A 145 15.45 28.92 -24.68
CA MET A 145 16.74 29.47 -24.29
C MET A 145 16.77 30.95 -24.69
N VAL A 146 17.25 31.83 -23.80
CA VAL A 146 17.41 33.26 -24.09
C VAL A 146 18.85 33.69 -23.87
N PRO A 147 19.41 34.57 -24.73
CA PRO A 147 20.70 35.20 -24.47
C PRO A 147 20.64 35.95 -23.14
N SER A 148 21.57 35.64 -22.23
CA SER A 148 21.64 36.22 -20.90
C SER A 148 23.10 36.39 -20.49
N GLU A 149 23.36 37.34 -19.60
CA GLU A 149 24.69 37.53 -18.98
C GLU A 149 24.95 36.51 -17.85
N GLN A 150 23.95 35.69 -17.52
CA GLN A 150 24.03 34.64 -16.50
C GLN A 150 24.82 33.41 -16.99
N GLU A 151 25.30 32.59 -16.04
CA GLU A 151 25.91 31.29 -16.35
C GLU A 151 24.97 30.41 -17.17
N ALA A 152 25.52 29.59 -18.07
CA ALA A 152 24.71 28.70 -18.90
C ALA A 152 23.90 27.71 -18.05
N ASN A 153 22.67 27.39 -18.48
CA ASN A 153 21.73 26.49 -17.78
C ASN A 153 21.23 27.02 -16.42
N THR A 154 21.14 28.33 -16.26
CA THR A 154 20.42 28.97 -15.15
C THR A 154 19.06 29.46 -15.60
N ILE A 155 18.14 29.60 -14.65
CA ILE A 155 16.79 30.09 -14.91
C ILE A 155 16.82 31.61 -15.07
N VAL A 156 16.33 32.12 -16.19
CA VAL A 156 16.24 33.55 -16.46
C VAL A 156 14.92 34.11 -15.93
N SER A 157 13.82 33.42 -16.20
CA SER A 157 12.50 33.79 -15.71
C SER A 157 11.57 32.57 -15.58
N VAL A 158 10.63 32.66 -14.65
CA VAL A 158 9.53 31.70 -14.49
C VAL A 158 8.30 32.25 -15.21
N LEU A 159 7.82 31.50 -16.20
CA LEU A 159 6.62 31.85 -16.97
C LEU A 159 5.36 31.27 -16.33
N GLN A 160 5.49 30.09 -15.70
CA GLN A 160 4.42 29.44 -14.98
C GLN A 160 4.99 28.75 -13.75
N ARG A 161 4.49 29.11 -12.58
CA ARG A 161 4.87 28.50 -11.29
C ARG A 161 4.57 26.99 -11.32
N GLY A 162 5.47 26.19 -10.79
CA GLY A 162 5.26 24.75 -10.60
C GLY A 162 4.65 24.45 -9.23
N TYR A 163 4.20 23.22 -9.02
CA TYR A 163 3.70 22.74 -7.73
C TYR A 163 4.09 21.30 -7.50
N SER A 164 4.37 20.96 -6.25
CA SER A 164 4.61 19.60 -5.76
C SER A 164 3.66 19.27 -4.63
N ILE A 165 3.36 17.99 -4.42
CA ILE A 165 2.64 17.49 -3.26
C ILE A 165 3.53 16.48 -2.54
N ALA A 166 3.92 16.81 -1.30
CA ALA A 166 4.96 16.08 -0.59
C ALA A 166 6.19 15.84 -1.51
N ASP A 167 6.51 14.59 -1.84
CA ASP A 167 7.69 14.23 -2.63
C ASP A 167 7.42 14.15 -4.15
N ARG A 168 6.18 14.40 -4.58
CA ARG A 168 5.77 14.23 -5.99
C ARG A 168 5.51 15.57 -6.67
N VAL A 169 6.14 15.80 -7.82
CA VAL A 169 5.83 16.97 -8.67
C VAL A 169 4.46 16.79 -9.34
N LEU A 170 3.55 17.75 -9.12
CA LEU A 170 2.25 17.82 -9.78
C LEU A 170 2.37 18.49 -11.15
N ARG A 171 3.13 19.59 -11.20
CA ARG A 171 3.43 20.34 -12.41
C ARG A 171 4.80 20.99 -12.26
N PRO A 172 5.74 20.81 -13.21
CA PRO A 172 7.01 21.51 -13.17
C PRO A 172 6.81 23.01 -13.42
N ALA A 173 7.75 23.83 -12.95
CA ALA A 173 7.76 25.25 -13.30
C ALA A 173 8.21 25.42 -14.76
N LEU A 174 7.43 26.16 -15.56
CA LEU A 174 7.85 26.52 -16.90
C LEU A 174 8.80 27.69 -16.81
N VAL A 175 10.02 27.48 -17.31
CA VAL A 175 11.10 28.46 -17.19
C VAL A 175 11.73 28.75 -18.55
N THR A 176 12.31 29.93 -18.65
CA THR A 176 13.31 30.23 -19.67
C THR A 176 14.68 30.08 -19.05
N VAL A 177 15.64 29.57 -19.82
CA VAL A 177 17.00 29.30 -19.35
C VAL A 177 18.03 30.06 -20.16
N SER A 178 19.16 30.37 -19.54
CA SER A 178 20.25 31.12 -20.15
C SER A 178 20.98 30.27 -21.19
N GLN A 179 21.12 30.83 -22.39
CA GLN A 179 22.02 30.27 -23.40
C GLN A 179 23.46 30.72 -23.09
N ALA A 180 24.42 29.80 -23.17
CA ALA A 180 25.84 30.17 -23.17
C ALA A 180 26.11 31.12 -24.34
N LYS A 181 26.86 32.19 -24.09
CA LYS A 181 27.28 33.16 -25.11
C LYS A 181 28.27 32.54 -26.09
#